data_AF-A0A7C1IJQ9-F1
#
_entry.id   AF-A0A7C1IJQ9-F1
#
_cell.length_a   1.000
_cell.length_b   1.000
_cell.length_c   1.000
_cell.angle_alpha   90.00
_cell.angle_beta   90.00
_cell.angle_gamma   90.00
#
_symmetry.space_group_name_H-M   'P 1'
#
loop_
_entity.id
_entity.type
_entity.pdbx_description
1 polymer ?
#
loop_
_entity_poly.entity_id
_entity_poly.type
_entity_poly.pdbx_seq_one_letter_code
_entity_poly.pdbx_strand_id
1 'polypeptide(L)'
;MSKNGLAITALAVLSCILLVLAGGIVSAQQDVLRLDGDASYVLNLETGSKQTYVDFLRSKQYEGVRLEFNIRVSKTGNPILDTYVLELRTNLDNPEWKFGDDIYHAANVLVWKGAEAHEALVPTIVLSGDVPKPIKKIAEPGFEAYDIYGIGEGEVYVELTVGTTRDGATLATIIQKLEPSMTFYSTTEKIQDAQSAIERNLEEARGKIGETALEADIRRLAEQGHPGWASILSEHYTDLSVQAEPPPLMLYALLSMLLGLIVGAAFVYIYVSRGAGKGVDVSQISAALNDTSGRLEEKSSTLNTLSVKFARSEDEEKRSVARELIKIRAGLSEISNEIRTIADKIKGSR
;
A
#
# COMPACT_ATOMS: atom_id res chain seq x y z
N MET A 1 -25.77 -35.86 -47.16
CA MET A 1 -24.88 -34.70 -47.43
C MET A 1 -24.24 -34.88 -48.79
N SER A 2 -24.28 -33.86 -49.66
CA SER A 2 -23.61 -33.93 -50.97
C SER A 2 -22.08 -33.90 -50.79
N LYS A 3 -21.33 -34.54 -51.69
CA LYS A 3 -19.85 -34.55 -51.68
C LYS A 3 -19.27 -33.13 -51.60
N ASN A 4 -19.95 -32.16 -52.18
CA ASN A 4 -19.55 -30.75 -52.17
C ASN A 4 -19.72 -30.11 -50.79
N GLY A 5 -20.74 -30.48 -50.02
CA GLY A 5 -20.92 -29.97 -48.66
C GLY A 5 -19.84 -30.47 -47.69
N LEU A 6 -19.34 -31.69 -47.90
CA LEU A 6 -18.29 -32.30 -47.08
C LEU A 6 -16.90 -31.72 -47.39
N ALA A 7 -16.66 -31.34 -48.65
CA ALA A 7 -15.44 -30.65 -49.07
C ALA A 7 -15.36 -29.22 -48.51
N ILE A 8 -16.49 -28.48 -48.50
CA ILE A 8 -16.53 -27.10 -47.99
C ILE A 8 -16.33 -27.07 -46.47
N THR A 9 -16.93 -28.01 -45.73
CA THR A 9 -16.69 -28.10 -44.27
C THR A 9 -15.25 -28.51 -43.95
N ALA A 10 -14.66 -29.44 -44.71
CA ALA A 10 -13.26 -29.81 -44.53
C ALA A 10 -12.31 -28.62 -44.79
N LEU A 11 -12.59 -27.80 -45.81
CA LEU A 11 -11.78 -26.61 -46.12
C LEU A 11 -11.91 -25.53 -45.04
N ALA A 12 -13.13 -25.32 -44.52
CA ALA A 12 -13.38 -24.36 -43.43
C ALA A 12 -12.69 -24.80 -42.13
N VAL A 13 -12.73 -26.09 -41.81
CA VAL A 13 -12.04 -26.65 -40.63
C VAL A 13 -10.51 -26.54 -40.79
N LEU A 14 -9.96 -26.84 -41.98
CA LEU A 14 -8.53 -26.71 -42.24
C LEU A 14 -8.07 -25.24 -42.17
N SER A 15 -8.89 -24.30 -42.67
CA SER A 15 -8.62 -22.87 -42.57
C SER A 15 -8.66 -22.38 -41.12
N CYS A 16 -9.59 -22.86 -40.30
CA CYS A 16 -9.65 -22.55 -38.88
C CYS A 16 -8.45 -23.15 -38.12
N ILE A 17 -8.02 -24.38 -38.45
CA ILE A 17 -6.83 -25.00 -37.83
C ILE A 17 -5.57 -24.21 -38.22
N LEU A 18 -5.44 -23.79 -39.48
CA LEU A 18 -4.32 -22.95 -39.92
C LEU A 18 -4.33 -21.56 -39.27
N LEU A 19 -5.51 -20.95 -39.05
CA LEU A 19 -5.64 -19.70 -38.30
C LEU A 19 -5.31 -19.86 -36.82
N VAL A 20 -5.66 -20.99 -36.20
CA VAL A 20 -5.29 -21.32 -34.81
C VAL A 20 -3.79 -21.61 -34.69
N LEU A 21 -3.19 -22.28 -35.68
CA LEU A 21 -1.74 -22.51 -35.75
C LEU A 21 -0.96 -21.22 -36.03
N ALA A 22 -1.50 -20.32 -36.87
CA ALA A 22 -0.90 -19.01 -37.15
C ALA A 22 -1.07 -18.01 -35.99
N GLY A 23 -2.19 -18.09 -35.25
CA GLY A 23 -2.40 -17.33 -34.01
C GLY A 23 -1.68 -17.91 -32.79
N GLY A 24 -1.13 -19.13 -32.91
CA GLY A 24 -0.39 -19.85 -31.88
C GLY A 24 1.13 -19.63 -31.91
N ILE A 25 1.65 -18.81 -32.82
CA ILE A 25 3.01 -18.27 -32.67
C ILE A 25 2.90 -17.03 -31.78
N VAL A 26 2.59 -17.24 -30.51
CA VAL A 26 3.22 -16.39 -29.49
C VAL A 26 4.69 -16.62 -29.74
N SER A 27 5.36 -15.62 -30.34
CA SER A 27 6.83 -15.57 -30.33
C SER A 27 7.21 -15.83 -28.89
N ALA A 28 7.66 -17.06 -28.58
CA ALA A 28 8.27 -17.36 -27.31
C ALA A 28 9.47 -16.42 -27.28
N GLN A 29 9.30 -15.28 -26.62
CA GLN A 29 10.30 -14.25 -26.55
C GLN A 29 11.46 -14.89 -25.83
N GLN A 30 12.50 -15.20 -26.60
CA GLN A 30 13.65 -15.92 -26.11
C GLN A 30 14.44 -14.95 -25.24
N ASP A 31 14.33 -15.13 -23.93
CA ASP A 31 15.10 -14.41 -22.93
C ASP A 31 16.57 -14.39 -23.31
N VAL A 32 17.19 -13.22 -23.41
CA VAL A 32 18.59 -13.06 -23.82
C VAL A 32 19.54 -13.05 -22.62
N LEU A 33 19.03 -12.59 -21.48
CA LEU A 33 19.73 -12.55 -20.20
C LEU A 33 18.99 -13.36 -19.14
N ARG A 34 19.71 -13.84 -18.14
CA ARG A 34 19.13 -14.53 -16.98
C ARG A 34 19.80 -14.06 -15.71
N LEU A 35 19.00 -13.67 -14.73
CA LEU A 35 19.46 -13.35 -13.38
C LEU A 35 19.82 -14.65 -12.66
N ASP A 36 21.01 -14.68 -12.06
CA ASP A 36 21.47 -15.79 -11.24
C ASP A 36 21.11 -15.49 -9.78
N GLY A 37 19.93 -15.95 -9.35
CA GLY A 37 19.40 -15.67 -8.01
C GLY A 37 20.20 -16.34 -6.89
N ASP A 38 20.86 -17.45 -7.19
CA ASP A 38 21.64 -18.22 -6.22
C ASP A 38 23.01 -17.57 -5.96
N ALA A 39 23.59 -16.95 -6.99
CA ALA A 39 24.86 -16.24 -6.88
C ALA A 39 24.70 -14.75 -6.54
N SER A 40 23.49 -14.20 -6.65
CA SER A 40 23.16 -12.82 -6.28
C SER A 40 22.82 -12.71 -4.79
N TYR A 41 23.22 -11.61 -4.16
CA TYR A 41 22.99 -11.39 -2.73
C TYR A 41 22.80 -9.93 -2.38
N VAL A 42 22.23 -9.68 -1.20
CA VAL A 42 22.08 -8.36 -0.60
C VAL A 42 22.92 -8.30 0.67
N LEU A 43 23.68 -7.21 0.81
CA LEU A 43 24.45 -6.88 2.00
C LEU A 43 23.80 -5.69 2.68
N ASN A 44 23.48 -5.83 3.96
CA ASN A 44 23.16 -4.69 4.80
C ASN A 44 24.47 -4.04 5.24
N LEU A 45 24.70 -2.79 4.85
CA LEU A 45 25.97 -2.10 5.10
C LEU A 45 26.12 -1.65 6.56
N GLU A 46 25.04 -1.55 7.32
CA GLU A 46 25.06 -1.19 8.73
C GLU A 46 25.42 -2.37 9.62
N THR A 47 24.82 -3.54 9.35
CA THR A 47 24.99 -4.74 10.18
C THR A 47 26.05 -5.70 9.63
N GLY A 48 26.44 -5.55 8.36
CA GLY A 48 27.29 -6.49 7.64
C GLY A 48 26.60 -7.81 7.30
N SER A 49 25.29 -7.95 7.56
CA SER A 49 24.56 -9.18 7.29
C SER A 49 24.37 -9.40 5.79
N LYS A 50 24.68 -10.61 5.32
CA LYS A 50 24.50 -11.03 3.93
C LYS A 50 23.33 -11.98 3.81
N GLN A 51 22.43 -11.73 2.85
CA GLN A 51 21.29 -12.58 2.52
C GLN A 51 21.28 -12.90 1.03
N THR A 52 20.84 -14.09 0.65
CA THR A 52 20.68 -14.43 -0.78
C THR A 52 19.56 -13.60 -1.38
N TYR A 53 19.56 -13.44 -2.71
CA TYR A 53 18.49 -12.71 -3.39
C TYR A 53 17.12 -13.33 -3.10
N VAL A 54 17.01 -14.65 -3.13
CA VAL A 54 15.77 -15.39 -2.90
C VAL A 54 15.23 -15.18 -1.49
N ASP A 55 16.10 -15.20 -0.47
CA ASP A 55 15.70 -15.00 0.92
C ASP A 55 15.30 -13.54 1.21
N PHE A 56 15.85 -12.60 0.45
CA PHE A 56 15.60 -11.17 0.64
C PHE A 56 14.26 -10.71 0.04
N LEU A 57 13.72 -11.45 -0.95
CA LEU A 57 12.45 -11.12 -1.60
C LEU A 57 11.33 -10.99 -0.56
N ARG A 58 10.55 -9.92 -0.68
CA ARG A 58 9.41 -9.59 0.20
C ARG A 58 9.78 -9.41 1.67
N SER A 59 11.07 -9.30 2.00
CA SER A 59 11.51 -8.95 3.35
C SER A 59 11.09 -7.53 3.70
N LYS A 60 10.99 -7.24 5.00
CA LYS A 60 10.75 -5.90 5.52
C LYS A 60 12.07 -5.28 5.94
N GLN A 61 12.36 -4.09 5.45
CA GLN A 61 13.59 -3.34 5.72
C GLN A 61 13.23 -1.98 6.32
N TYR A 62 14.02 -1.53 7.30
CA TYR A 62 13.76 -0.26 7.95
C TYR A 62 14.20 0.92 7.09
N GLU A 63 13.41 1.99 7.08
CA GLU A 63 13.75 3.28 6.49
C GLU A 63 15.16 3.71 6.89
N GLY A 64 15.93 4.23 5.93
CA GLY A 64 17.26 4.78 6.14
C GLY A 64 18.39 3.75 6.15
N VAL A 65 18.08 2.45 6.27
CA VAL A 65 19.10 1.38 6.20
C VAL A 65 19.74 1.39 4.81
N ARG A 66 21.08 1.41 4.76
CA ARG A 66 21.80 1.33 3.48
C ARG A 66 22.05 -0.11 3.06
N LEU A 67 21.60 -0.45 1.86
CA LEU A 67 21.68 -1.80 1.28
C LEU A 67 22.60 -1.78 0.06
N GLU A 68 23.32 -2.89 -0.15
CA GLU A 68 24.10 -3.15 -1.35
C GLU A 68 23.66 -4.46 -2.01
N PHE A 69 23.16 -4.35 -3.25
CA PHE A 69 22.69 -5.47 -4.06
C PHE A 69 23.80 -5.87 -5.03
N ASN A 70 24.27 -7.10 -4.90
CA ASN A 70 25.26 -7.68 -5.79
C ASN A 70 24.54 -8.63 -6.76
N ILE A 71 24.33 -8.19 -7.99
CA ILE A 71 23.48 -8.84 -8.98
C ILE A 71 24.34 -9.47 -10.07
N ARG A 72 24.12 -10.76 -10.29
CA ARG A 72 24.81 -11.53 -11.34
C ARG A 72 23.84 -11.89 -12.44
N VAL A 73 24.27 -11.61 -13.66
CA VAL A 73 23.49 -11.85 -14.87
C VAL A 73 24.33 -12.65 -15.86
N SER A 74 23.71 -13.61 -16.52
CA SER A 74 24.35 -14.47 -17.51
C SER A 74 23.58 -14.42 -18.84
N LYS A 75 24.29 -14.65 -19.95
CA LYS A 75 23.65 -14.79 -21.26
C LYS A 75 23.03 -16.18 -21.37
N THR A 76 21.85 -16.26 -21.97
CA THR A 76 21.14 -17.53 -22.17
C THR A 76 21.63 -18.31 -23.39
N GLY A 77 22.41 -17.66 -24.27
CA GLY A 77 22.85 -18.21 -25.57
C GLY A 77 21.93 -17.85 -26.75
N ASN A 78 20.82 -17.14 -26.49
CA ASN A 78 19.95 -16.64 -27.55
C ASN A 78 20.58 -15.44 -28.28
N PRO A 79 20.26 -15.20 -29.57
CA PRO A 79 20.79 -14.07 -30.32
C PRO A 79 20.44 -12.72 -29.67
N ILE A 80 21.45 -11.86 -29.52
CA ILE A 80 21.31 -10.50 -28.98
C ILE A 80 21.46 -9.53 -30.15
N LEU A 81 20.49 -8.65 -30.35
CA LEU A 81 20.58 -7.61 -31.38
C LEU A 81 21.37 -6.42 -30.84
N ASP A 82 22.23 -5.82 -31.67
CA ASP A 82 23.06 -4.65 -31.32
C ASP A 82 22.25 -3.45 -30.78
N THR A 83 20.97 -3.38 -31.14
CA THR A 83 20.02 -2.36 -30.68
C THR A 83 19.54 -2.55 -29.25
N TYR A 84 19.85 -3.69 -28.62
CA TYR A 84 19.42 -4.00 -27.26
C TYR A 84 20.24 -3.22 -26.24
N VAL A 85 19.58 -2.87 -25.15
CA VAL A 85 20.17 -2.21 -23.97
C VAL A 85 19.61 -2.86 -22.71
N LEU A 86 20.37 -2.78 -21.62
CA LEU A 86 19.92 -3.18 -20.30
C LEU A 86 19.60 -1.92 -19.48
N GLU A 87 18.35 -1.78 -19.06
CA GLU A 87 17.90 -0.77 -18.11
C GLU A 87 18.05 -1.30 -16.68
N LEU A 88 18.71 -0.51 -15.84
CA LEU A 88 18.82 -0.70 -14.40
C LEU A 88 17.90 0.32 -13.74
N ARG A 89 16.95 -0.14 -12.91
CA ARG A 89 15.94 0.75 -12.32
C ARG A 89 15.70 0.43 -10.85
N THR A 90 15.54 1.47 -10.02
CA THR A 90 15.18 1.34 -8.61
C THR A 90 14.42 2.56 -8.11
N ASN A 91 13.75 2.42 -6.97
CA ASN A 91 13.17 3.51 -6.18
C ASN A 91 13.81 3.66 -4.79
N LEU A 92 15.02 3.12 -4.58
CA LEU A 92 15.84 3.46 -3.42
C LEU A 92 16.17 4.94 -3.39
N ASP A 93 16.37 5.48 -2.19
CA ASP A 93 16.90 6.82 -2.00
C ASP A 93 18.42 6.82 -2.23
N ASN A 94 18.94 7.88 -2.85
CA ASN A 94 20.37 8.04 -3.17
C ASN A 94 21.02 6.83 -3.89
N PRO A 95 20.41 6.32 -4.98
CA PRO A 95 20.91 5.11 -5.63
C PRO A 95 22.24 5.36 -6.35
N GLU A 96 23.15 4.41 -6.20
CA GLU A 96 24.43 4.34 -6.90
C GLU A 96 24.58 2.98 -7.57
N TRP A 97 24.66 2.98 -8.89
CA TRP A 97 24.90 1.79 -9.70
C TRP A 97 26.37 1.73 -10.09
N LYS A 98 27.00 0.57 -9.89
CA LYS A 98 28.28 0.22 -10.47
C LYS A 98 28.10 -0.90 -11.48
N PHE A 99 28.50 -0.64 -12.73
CA PHE A 99 28.44 -1.59 -13.83
C PHE A 99 29.84 -1.75 -14.43
N GLY A 100 30.54 -2.83 -14.07
CA GLY A 100 31.97 -2.93 -14.36
C GLY A 100 32.77 -1.84 -13.64
N ASP A 101 33.44 -0.98 -14.39
CA ASP A 101 34.23 0.15 -13.85
C ASP A 101 33.44 1.48 -13.80
N ASP A 102 32.26 1.53 -14.42
CA ASP A 102 31.44 2.73 -14.47
C ASP A 102 30.55 2.87 -13.23
N ILE A 103 30.37 4.11 -12.75
CA ILE A 103 29.53 4.47 -11.61
C ILE A 103 28.48 5.50 -12.04
N TYR A 104 27.22 5.27 -11.65
CA TYR A 104 26.08 6.10 -12.01
C TYR A 104 25.25 6.45 -10.77
N HIS A 105 24.83 7.71 -10.65
CA HIS A 105 24.02 8.20 -9.51
C HIS A 105 22.62 8.58 -9.98
N ALA A 106 21.82 7.58 -10.37
CA ALA A 106 20.47 7.79 -10.87
C ALA A 106 19.55 6.60 -10.56
N ALA A 107 18.27 6.88 -10.42
CA ALA A 107 17.23 5.85 -10.22
C ALA A 107 17.03 4.96 -11.46
N ASN A 108 17.42 5.44 -12.64
CA ASN A 108 17.35 4.72 -13.90
C ASN A 108 18.63 4.97 -14.71
N VAL A 109 19.24 3.90 -15.22
CA VAL A 109 20.43 3.93 -16.07
C VAL A 109 20.31 2.92 -17.21
N LEU A 110 20.67 3.32 -18.43
CA LEU A 110 20.85 2.40 -19.55
C LEU A 110 22.32 1.99 -19.68
N VAL A 111 22.59 0.69 -19.64
CA VAL A 111 23.92 0.07 -19.77
C VAL A 111 23.90 -1.04 -20.83
N TRP A 112 25.07 -1.66 -21.05
CA TRP A 112 25.21 -2.84 -21.93
C TRP A 112 24.64 -2.61 -23.35
N LYS A 113 25.22 -1.63 -24.05
CA LYS A 113 24.76 -1.14 -25.36
C LYS A 113 25.76 -1.48 -26.47
N GLY A 114 25.24 -1.96 -27.60
CA GLY A 114 25.99 -2.15 -28.84
C GLY A 114 26.76 -3.48 -28.91
N ALA A 115 27.17 -3.82 -30.13
CA ALA A 115 27.75 -5.12 -30.47
C ALA A 115 28.93 -5.52 -29.58
N GLU A 116 29.87 -4.61 -29.31
CA GLU A 116 31.06 -4.90 -28.50
C GLU A 116 30.70 -5.33 -27.07
N ALA A 117 29.77 -4.62 -26.43
CA ALA A 117 29.27 -4.98 -25.10
C ALA A 117 28.49 -6.30 -25.13
N HIS A 118 27.76 -6.55 -26.23
CA HIS A 118 26.96 -7.77 -26.43
C HIS A 118 27.81 -9.00 -26.74
N GLU A 119 29.04 -8.84 -27.19
CA GLU A 119 30.01 -9.93 -27.35
C GLU A 119 30.71 -10.25 -26.02
N ALA A 120 31.08 -9.23 -25.25
CA ALA A 120 31.74 -9.38 -23.95
C ALA A 120 30.86 -10.06 -22.87
N LEU A 121 31.47 -10.60 -21.81
CA LEU A 121 30.73 -11.07 -20.64
C LEU A 121 29.97 -9.92 -19.98
N VAL A 122 28.76 -10.19 -19.48
CA VAL A 122 27.99 -9.19 -18.74
C VAL A 122 28.72 -8.88 -17.44
N PRO A 123 29.11 -7.62 -17.19
CA PRO A 123 29.74 -7.22 -15.94
C PRO A 123 28.85 -7.51 -14.72
N THR A 124 29.48 -7.63 -13.55
CA THR A 124 28.73 -7.66 -12.29
C THR A 124 28.08 -6.30 -12.06
N ILE A 125 26.83 -6.32 -11.61
CA ILE A 125 26.03 -5.14 -11.34
C ILE A 125 25.95 -4.99 -9.83
N VAL A 126 26.36 -3.84 -9.31
CA VAL A 126 26.23 -3.52 -7.88
C VAL A 126 25.35 -2.28 -7.74
N LEU A 127 24.32 -2.34 -6.92
CA LEU A 127 23.51 -1.19 -6.55
C LEU A 127 23.68 -0.93 -5.06
N SER A 128 23.99 0.30 -4.67
CA SER A 128 23.84 0.73 -3.28
C SER A 128 22.81 1.84 -3.16
N GLY A 129 22.07 1.87 -2.06
CA GLY A 129 21.05 2.90 -1.82
C GLY A 129 20.44 2.77 -0.43
N ASP A 130 19.77 3.82 -0.01
CA ASP A 130 19.11 3.90 1.29
C ASP A 130 17.65 3.47 1.13
N VAL A 131 17.14 2.67 2.08
CA VAL A 131 15.73 2.25 2.08
C VAL A 131 14.84 3.49 2.24
N PRO A 132 13.91 3.74 1.30
CA PRO A 132 13.11 4.95 1.30
C PRO A 132 12.09 4.95 2.44
N LYS A 133 11.49 6.12 2.67
CA LYS A 133 10.40 6.25 3.63
C LYS A 133 9.20 5.39 3.22
N PRO A 134 8.53 4.71 4.16
CA PRO A 134 7.33 3.91 3.89
C PRO A 134 6.10 4.82 3.74
N ILE A 135 6.10 5.57 2.65
CA ILE A 135 5.04 6.46 2.25
C ILE A 135 4.38 5.86 1.01
N LYS A 136 3.06 5.76 1.03
CA LYS A 136 2.28 5.26 -0.11
C LYS A 136 1.14 6.20 -0.46
N LYS A 137 0.73 6.17 -1.72
CA LYS A 137 -0.44 6.92 -2.17
C LYS A 137 -1.71 6.27 -1.62
N ILE A 138 -2.59 7.08 -1.04
CA ILE A 138 -3.89 6.65 -0.51
C ILE A 138 -4.98 7.13 -1.45
N ALA A 139 -5.99 6.30 -1.67
CA ALA A 139 -7.25 6.70 -2.27
C ALA A 139 -8.24 7.09 -1.16
N GLU A 140 -8.69 8.34 -1.16
CA GLU A 140 -9.74 8.82 -0.26
C GLU A 140 -11.02 9.07 -1.06
N PRO A 141 -12.15 8.40 -0.73
CA PRO A 141 -13.42 8.61 -1.40
C PRO A 141 -13.87 10.08 -1.36
N GLY A 142 -14.22 10.64 -2.52
CA GLY A 142 -14.61 12.05 -2.67
C GLY A 142 -13.44 13.03 -2.83
N PHE A 143 -12.20 12.54 -2.79
CA PHE A 143 -10.98 13.33 -3.00
C PHE A 143 -10.08 12.72 -4.09
N GLU A 144 -10.67 12.00 -5.04
CA GLU A 144 -9.96 11.29 -6.12
C GLU A 144 -9.09 12.21 -6.99
N ALA A 145 -9.40 13.51 -6.99
CA ALA A 145 -8.63 14.54 -7.70
C ALA A 145 -7.31 14.93 -7.00
N TYR A 146 -7.06 14.47 -5.78
CA TYR A 146 -5.89 14.86 -4.98
C TYR A 146 -4.93 13.70 -4.75
N ASP A 147 -3.63 14.00 -4.82
CA ASP A 147 -2.59 13.07 -4.40
C ASP A 147 -2.43 13.09 -2.87
N ILE A 148 -3.04 12.09 -2.23
CA ILE A 148 -2.99 11.88 -0.78
C ILE A 148 -1.94 10.79 -0.50
N TYR A 149 -1.14 11.00 0.54
CA TYR A 149 -0.08 10.09 0.93
C TYR A 149 -0.26 9.69 2.40
N GLY A 150 -0.04 8.41 2.67
CA GLY A 150 -0.17 7.78 3.97
C GLY A 150 1.09 7.08 4.38
N ILE A 151 1.09 6.61 5.62
CA ILE A 151 2.21 5.89 6.21
C ILE A 151 1.87 4.41 6.15
N GLY A 152 2.72 3.60 5.57
CA GLY A 152 2.50 2.16 5.50
C GLY A 152 3.58 1.52 4.67
N GLU A 153 3.72 0.20 4.79
CA GLU A 153 4.75 -0.53 4.07
C GLU A 153 4.80 -0.13 2.59
N GLY A 154 5.96 0.36 2.16
CA GLY A 154 6.17 0.89 0.82
C GLY A 154 6.96 -0.12 0.00
N GLU A 155 6.45 -0.47 -1.17
CA GLU A 155 7.14 -1.38 -2.09
C GLU A 155 8.42 -0.73 -2.63
N VAL A 156 9.54 -1.44 -2.47
CA VAL A 156 10.85 -1.05 -2.98
C VAL A 156 11.29 -2.10 -3.99
N TYR A 157 11.75 -1.65 -5.15
CA TYR A 157 12.12 -2.53 -6.25
C TYR A 157 13.52 -2.23 -6.79
N VAL A 158 14.15 -3.29 -7.28
CA VAL A 158 15.35 -3.26 -8.10
C VAL A 158 15.06 -4.09 -9.35
N GLU A 159 14.91 -3.43 -10.48
CA GLU A 159 14.44 -4.02 -11.73
C GLU A 159 15.53 -3.94 -12.80
N LEU A 160 15.70 -5.05 -13.52
CA LEU A 160 16.58 -5.15 -14.68
C LEU A 160 15.73 -5.49 -15.90
N THR A 161 15.76 -4.64 -16.92
CA THR A 161 14.92 -4.78 -18.12
C THR A 161 15.76 -4.68 -19.38
N VAL A 162 15.70 -5.70 -20.24
CA VAL A 162 16.23 -5.60 -21.60
C VAL A 162 15.19 -4.93 -22.48
N GLY A 163 15.63 -3.96 -23.26
CA GLY A 163 14.78 -3.31 -24.25
C GLY A 163 15.58 -2.68 -25.36
N THR A 164 14.92 -1.80 -26.12
CA THR A 164 15.56 -0.97 -27.15
C THR A 164 15.45 0.49 -26.73
N THR A 165 16.33 1.33 -27.26
CA THR A 165 16.30 2.78 -27.06
C THR A 165 16.29 3.50 -28.41
N ARG A 166 15.60 4.64 -28.49
CA ARG A 166 15.55 5.49 -29.71
C ARG A 166 16.48 6.69 -29.61
N ASP A 167 16.54 7.29 -28.43
CA ASP A 167 17.31 8.50 -28.11
C ASP A 167 18.65 8.19 -27.42
N GLY A 168 18.87 6.93 -27.04
CA GLY A 168 20.03 6.49 -26.30
C GLY A 168 19.97 6.77 -24.79
N ALA A 169 18.89 7.39 -24.31
CA ALA A 169 18.74 7.85 -22.93
C ALA A 169 17.54 7.21 -22.22
N THR A 170 16.50 6.82 -22.95
CA THR A 170 15.29 6.21 -22.40
C THR A 170 14.94 4.90 -23.10
N LEU A 171 14.30 4.00 -22.37
CA LEU A 171 13.79 2.75 -22.92
C LEU A 171 12.58 3.03 -23.82
N ALA A 172 12.66 2.61 -25.08
CA ALA A 172 11.59 2.78 -26.07
C ALA A 172 10.64 1.59 -26.12
N THR A 173 11.17 0.36 -26.02
CA THR A 173 10.38 -0.87 -26.05
C THR A 173 10.97 -1.87 -25.08
N ILE A 174 10.12 -2.49 -24.26
CA ILE A 174 10.49 -3.59 -23.36
C ILE A 174 10.54 -4.89 -24.16
N ILE A 175 11.65 -5.61 -24.06
CA ILE A 175 11.84 -6.93 -24.67
C ILE A 175 11.76 -7.99 -23.58
N GLN A 176 12.48 -7.83 -22.48
CA GLN A 176 12.53 -8.84 -21.45
C GLN A 176 12.64 -8.14 -20.09
N LYS A 177 11.82 -8.58 -19.13
CA LYS A 177 12.04 -8.27 -17.71
C LYS A 177 12.78 -9.45 -17.09
N LEU A 178 13.88 -9.18 -16.39
CA LEU A 178 14.64 -10.25 -15.73
C LEU A 178 13.90 -10.64 -14.45
N GLU A 179 13.63 -11.94 -14.30
CA GLU A 179 12.96 -12.51 -13.13
C GLU A 179 13.95 -13.30 -12.25
N PRO A 180 13.74 -13.35 -10.92
CA PRO A 180 12.71 -12.62 -10.19
C PRO A 180 13.00 -11.12 -10.11
N SER A 181 11.97 -10.29 -10.30
CA SER A 181 12.08 -8.87 -9.93
C SER A 181 12.35 -8.75 -8.43
N MET A 182 13.34 -7.93 -8.07
CA MET A 182 13.80 -7.82 -6.70
C MET A 182 12.94 -6.82 -5.94
N THR A 183 11.89 -7.32 -5.31
CA THR A 183 10.92 -6.52 -4.56
C THR A 183 10.97 -6.83 -3.08
N PHE A 184 11.00 -5.79 -2.25
CA PHE A 184 10.91 -5.87 -0.79
C PHE A 184 10.10 -4.68 -0.23
N TYR A 185 9.91 -4.60 1.08
CA TYR A 185 9.07 -3.57 1.70
C TYR A 185 9.87 -2.68 2.64
N SER A 186 9.75 -1.37 2.49
CA SER A 186 10.19 -0.37 3.46
C SER A 186 9.23 -0.31 4.64
N THR A 187 9.73 -0.10 5.86
CA THR A 187 8.91 0.04 7.08
C THR A 187 9.63 0.88 8.16
N THR A 188 8.97 1.10 9.30
CA THR A 188 9.57 1.67 10.52
C THR A 188 9.18 0.82 11.73
N GLU A 189 9.93 0.94 12.83
CA GLU A 189 9.56 0.31 14.12
C GLU A 189 8.13 0.66 14.51
N LYS A 190 7.72 1.94 14.38
CA LYS A 190 6.36 2.39 14.70
C LYS A 190 5.28 1.71 13.87
N ILE A 191 5.56 1.40 12.60
CA ILE A 191 4.60 0.67 11.74
C ILE A 191 4.49 -0.78 12.21
N GLN A 192 5.61 -1.43 12.52
CA GLN A 192 5.61 -2.81 13.02
C GLN A 192 4.94 -2.92 14.40
N ASP A 193 5.19 -1.96 15.28
CA ASP A 193 4.55 -1.87 16.60
C ASP A 193 3.03 -1.71 16.46
N ALA A 194 2.58 -0.79 15.59
CA ALA A 194 1.17 -0.59 15.31
C ALA A 194 0.52 -1.85 14.73
N GLN A 195 1.15 -2.52 13.76
CA GLN A 195 0.66 -3.80 13.21
C GLN A 195 0.54 -4.88 14.29
N SER A 196 1.56 -4.99 15.15
CA SER A 196 1.57 -5.97 16.25
C SER A 196 0.48 -5.67 17.29
N ALA A 197 0.27 -4.40 17.63
CA ALA A 197 -0.80 -3.96 18.52
C ALA A 197 -2.17 -4.26 17.92
N ILE A 198 -2.39 -3.96 16.64
CA ILE A 198 -3.63 -4.29 15.92
C ILE A 198 -3.92 -5.78 16.01
N GLU A 199 -3.01 -6.65 15.59
CA GLU A 199 -3.29 -8.08 15.57
C GLU A 199 -3.54 -8.65 16.97
N ARG A 200 -2.74 -8.25 17.97
CA ARG A 200 -2.96 -8.67 19.36
C ARG A 200 -4.35 -8.27 19.87
N ASN A 201 -4.74 -7.02 19.61
CA ASN A 201 -6.02 -6.47 20.05
C ASN A 201 -7.19 -7.17 19.34
N LEU A 202 -7.11 -7.35 18.02
CA LEU A 202 -8.14 -8.05 17.24
C LEU A 202 -8.26 -9.52 17.66
N GLU A 203 -7.15 -10.21 17.93
CA GLU A 203 -7.14 -11.60 18.40
C GLU A 203 -7.80 -11.74 19.78
N GLU A 204 -7.47 -10.85 20.72
CA GLU A 204 -8.08 -10.83 22.05
C GLU A 204 -9.59 -10.59 21.97
N ALA A 205 -10.02 -9.64 21.14
CA ALA A 205 -11.41 -9.33 20.93
C ALA A 205 -12.16 -10.51 20.28
N ARG A 206 -11.57 -11.12 19.26
CA ARG A 206 -12.12 -12.31 18.59
C ARG A 206 -12.34 -13.46 19.57
N GLY A 207 -11.42 -13.64 20.53
CA GLY A 207 -11.56 -14.64 21.59
C GLY A 207 -12.77 -14.43 22.51
N LYS A 208 -13.29 -13.19 22.61
CA LYS A 208 -14.41 -12.82 23.50
C LYS A 208 -15.75 -12.75 22.77
N ILE A 209 -15.80 -12.07 21.62
CA ILE A 209 -17.04 -11.74 20.91
C ILE A 209 -17.20 -12.46 19.56
N GLY A 210 -16.21 -13.26 19.15
CA GLY A 210 -16.18 -13.92 17.85
C GLY A 210 -15.71 -12.99 16.72
N GLU A 211 -15.60 -13.54 15.51
CA GLU A 211 -15.14 -12.80 14.32
C GLU A 211 -16.19 -11.78 13.87
N THR A 212 -15.74 -10.55 13.58
CA THR A 212 -16.62 -9.49 13.07
C THR A 212 -16.07 -8.85 11.79
N ALA A 213 -16.97 -8.28 10.97
CA ALA A 213 -16.60 -7.55 9.76
C ALA A 213 -15.70 -6.32 10.05
N LEU A 214 -15.76 -5.81 11.28
CA LEU A 214 -15.00 -4.65 11.70
C LEU A 214 -13.49 -4.95 11.85
N GLU A 215 -13.12 -6.19 12.17
CA GLU A 215 -11.71 -6.59 12.18
C GLU A 215 -11.08 -6.40 10.80
N ALA A 216 -11.83 -6.73 9.74
CA ALA A 216 -11.40 -6.53 8.36
C ALA A 216 -11.29 -5.03 8.01
N ASP A 217 -12.21 -4.20 8.51
CA ASP A 217 -12.15 -2.74 8.29
C ASP A 217 -10.95 -2.09 9.00
N ILE A 218 -10.62 -2.51 10.23
CA ILE A 218 -9.45 -2.03 10.98
C ILE A 218 -8.15 -2.44 10.27
N ARG A 219 -8.04 -3.70 9.83
CA ARG A 219 -6.89 -4.14 9.03
C ARG A 219 -6.78 -3.37 7.73
N ARG A 220 -7.90 -3.22 7.00
CA ARG A 220 -7.95 -2.45 5.76
C ARG A 220 -7.49 -1.00 5.97
N LEU A 221 -7.84 -0.37 7.08
CA LEU A 221 -7.39 0.98 7.41
C LEU A 221 -5.86 1.07 7.58
N ALA A 222 -5.24 0.09 8.26
CA ALA A 222 -3.79 -0.01 8.35
C ALA A 222 -3.16 -0.24 6.97
N GLU A 223 -3.73 -1.17 6.19
CA GLU A 223 -3.35 -1.48 4.81
C GLU A 223 -3.61 -0.33 3.83
N GLN A 224 -4.42 0.66 4.17
CA GLN A 224 -4.65 1.86 3.35
C GLN A 224 -3.68 3.00 3.68
N GLY A 225 -2.85 2.86 4.72
CA GLY A 225 -1.83 3.85 5.06
C GLY A 225 -2.12 4.66 6.32
N HIS A 226 -2.97 4.11 7.20
CA HIS A 226 -3.35 4.73 8.46
C HIS A 226 -3.09 3.81 9.67
N PRO A 227 -1.89 3.23 9.84
CA PRO A 227 -1.58 2.25 10.88
C PRO A 227 -1.78 2.81 12.29
N GLY A 228 -1.49 4.09 12.53
CA GLY A 228 -1.73 4.72 13.83
C GLY A 228 -3.22 4.78 14.20
N TRP A 229 -4.07 5.16 13.25
CA TRP A 229 -5.52 5.19 13.46
C TRP A 229 -6.11 3.81 13.61
N ALA A 230 -5.64 2.85 12.81
CA ALA A 230 -6.03 1.45 12.94
C ALA A 230 -5.63 0.87 14.32
N SER A 231 -4.46 1.23 14.85
CA SER A 231 -4.02 0.83 16.19
C SER A 231 -4.92 1.39 17.29
N ILE A 232 -5.28 2.67 17.22
CA ILE A 232 -6.20 3.27 18.20
C ILE A 232 -7.59 2.61 18.11
N LEU A 233 -8.08 2.35 16.90
CA LEU A 233 -9.35 1.65 16.70
C LEU A 233 -9.33 0.22 17.22
N SER A 234 -8.22 -0.50 17.06
CA SER A 234 -8.10 -1.86 17.56
C SER A 234 -8.13 -1.89 19.09
N GLU A 235 -7.45 -0.94 19.76
CA GLU A 235 -7.51 -0.80 21.23
C GLU A 235 -8.94 -0.58 21.71
N HIS A 236 -9.64 0.38 21.11
CA HIS A 236 -11.06 0.63 21.46
C HIS A 236 -11.96 -0.58 21.15
N TYR A 237 -11.71 -1.29 20.05
CA TYR A 237 -12.46 -2.51 19.73
C TYR A 237 -12.26 -3.59 20.80
N THR A 238 -11.02 -3.80 21.25
CA THR A 238 -10.71 -4.76 22.32
C THR A 238 -11.31 -4.35 23.64
N ASP A 239 -11.17 -3.09 24.06
CA ASP A 239 -11.74 -2.58 25.31
C ASP A 239 -13.27 -2.79 25.37
N LEU A 240 -13.95 -2.52 24.25
CA LEU A 240 -15.39 -2.72 24.14
C LEU A 240 -15.77 -4.21 24.12
N SER A 241 -14.94 -5.07 23.53
CA SER A 241 -15.16 -6.53 23.54
C SER A 241 -15.12 -7.12 24.96
N VAL A 242 -14.39 -6.50 25.89
CA VAL A 242 -14.30 -6.93 27.29
C VAL A 242 -15.56 -6.58 28.07
N GLN A 243 -16.20 -5.47 27.70
CA GLN A 243 -17.34 -4.90 28.44
C GLN A 243 -18.69 -5.42 27.94
N ALA A 244 -18.73 -6.09 26.79
CA ALA A 244 -19.96 -6.57 26.17
C ALA A 244 -20.14 -8.09 26.33
N GLU A 245 -21.13 -8.53 27.12
CA GLU A 245 -21.81 -9.81 26.88
C GLU A 245 -22.61 -9.72 25.55
N PRO A 246 -22.82 -10.82 24.80
CA PRO A 246 -23.23 -10.77 23.38
C PRO A 246 -24.74 -10.42 23.20
N PRO A 247 -25.23 -9.82 22.08
CA PRO A 247 -24.56 -9.33 20.84
C PRO A 247 -25.06 -7.90 20.39
N PRO A 248 -24.95 -7.45 19.11
CA PRO A 248 -23.76 -6.95 18.42
C PRO A 248 -23.91 -5.51 17.85
N LEU A 249 -25.07 -4.84 17.97
CA LEU A 249 -25.37 -3.57 17.27
C LEU A 249 -24.71 -2.32 17.87
N MET A 250 -24.52 -2.31 19.20
CA MET A 250 -23.92 -1.16 19.89
C MET A 250 -22.45 -0.96 19.52
N LEU A 251 -21.72 -2.06 19.34
CA LEU A 251 -20.33 -2.07 18.92
C LEU A 251 -20.19 -1.43 17.51
N TYR A 252 -21.06 -1.82 16.56
CA TYR A 252 -21.10 -1.22 15.23
C TYR A 252 -21.45 0.27 15.24
N ALA A 253 -22.37 0.71 16.10
CA ALA A 253 -22.75 2.12 16.20
C ALA A 253 -21.62 2.97 16.80
N LEU A 254 -20.97 2.48 17.85
CA LEU A 254 -19.82 3.12 18.50
C LEU A 254 -18.62 3.23 17.57
N LEU A 255 -18.29 2.13 16.89
CA LEU A 255 -17.13 2.10 16.01
C LEU A 255 -17.38 2.83 14.69
N SER A 256 -18.61 2.84 14.16
CA SER A 256 -18.96 3.73 13.03
C SER A 256 -18.85 5.21 13.41
N MET A 257 -19.10 5.54 14.69
CA MET A 257 -18.98 6.91 15.19
C MET A 257 -17.52 7.30 15.44
N LEU A 258 -16.70 6.39 15.97
CA LEU A 258 -15.26 6.54 16.08
C LEU A 258 -14.60 6.62 14.69
N LEU A 259 -15.01 5.79 13.73
CA LEU A 259 -14.54 5.88 12.34
C LEU A 259 -14.91 7.24 11.72
N GLY A 260 -16.14 7.72 11.94
CA GLY A 260 -16.55 9.06 11.50
C GLY A 260 -15.72 10.19 12.13
N LEU A 261 -15.37 10.04 13.41
CA LEU A 261 -14.50 10.96 14.14
C LEU A 261 -13.06 10.91 13.66
N ILE A 262 -12.55 9.72 13.32
CA ILE A 262 -11.19 9.51 12.82
C ILE A 262 -11.05 10.01 11.39
N VAL A 263 -12.04 9.80 10.53
CA VAL A 263 -12.09 10.41 9.19
C VAL A 263 -12.12 11.95 9.33
N GLY A 264 -12.90 12.48 10.27
CA GLY A 264 -12.92 13.91 10.58
C GLY A 264 -11.60 14.45 11.14
N ALA A 265 -10.93 13.71 12.02
CA ALA A 265 -9.66 14.10 12.64
C ALA A 265 -8.46 13.92 11.69
N ALA A 266 -8.47 12.88 10.84
CA ALA A 266 -7.50 12.69 9.76
C ALA A 266 -7.61 13.81 8.73
N PHE A 267 -8.84 14.25 8.41
CA PHE A 267 -9.09 15.43 7.59
C PHE A 267 -8.44 16.69 8.20
N VAL A 268 -8.60 16.92 9.50
CA VAL A 268 -7.95 18.06 10.21
C VAL A 268 -6.43 17.92 10.24
N TYR A 269 -5.91 16.72 10.52
CA TYR A 269 -4.47 16.48 10.65
C TYR A 269 -3.73 16.63 9.31
N ILE A 270 -4.27 16.08 8.21
CA ILE A 270 -3.73 16.24 6.84
C ILE A 270 -3.69 17.72 6.45
N TYR A 271 -4.68 18.49 6.92
CA TYR A 271 -4.83 19.90 6.57
C TYR A 271 -3.96 20.84 7.41
N VAL A 272 -3.76 20.53 8.70
CA VAL A 272 -2.92 21.31 9.64
C VAL A 272 -1.43 20.99 9.47
N SER A 273 -1.07 19.74 9.16
CA SER A 273 0.34 19.33 8.98
C SER A 273 0.96 19.82 7.66
N ARG A 274 0.14 20.17 6.66
CA ARG A 274 0.60 20.73 5.37
C ARG A 274 0.60 22.26 5.35
N GLY A 275 1.18 22.89 6.37
CA GLY A 275 1.38 24.35 6.41
C GLY A 275 1.88 24.93 5.08
N ALA A 276 0.95 25.42 4.27
CA ALA A 276 1.17 26.18 3.07
C ALA A 276 0.14 27.32 3.08
N GLY A 277 0.48 28.37 3.82
CA GLY A 277 -0.22 29.64 3.74
C GLY A 277 -0.13 30.19 2.32
N LYS A 278 -1.20 29.99 1.54
CA LYS A 278 -1.68 30.88 0.47
C LYS A 278 -3.03 30.38 -0.02
N GLY A 279 -4.10 31.07 0.36
CA GLY A 279 -5.39 31.02 -0.36
C GLY A 279 -6.51 30.18 0.25
N VAL A 280 -6.35 29.63 1.46
CA VAL A 280 -7.42 28.87 2.10
C VAL A 280 -8.31 29.77 2.95
N ASP A 281 -9.62 29.70 2.71
CA ASP A 281 -10.64 30.40 3.48
C ASP A 281 -10.87 29.70 4.83
N VAL A 282 -10.25 30.24 5.88
CA VAL A 282 -10.38 29.81 7.28
C VAL A 282 -11.85 29.70 7.73
N SER A 283 -12.76 30.44 7.09
CA SER A 283 -14.19 30.34 7.37
C SER A 283 -14.82 29.00 6.95
N GLN A 284 -14.33 28.37 5.86
CA GLN A 284 -14.82 27.07 5.40
C GLN A 284 -14.37 25.94 6.32
N ILE A 285 -13.16 26.04 6.88
CA ILE A 285 -12.62 25.09 7.87
C ILE A 285 -13.46 25.12 9.15
N SER A 286 -13.75 26.32 9.65
CA SER A 286 -14.60 26.50 10.83
C SER A 286 -16.02 26.00 10.56
N ALA A 287 -16.57 26.23 9.36
CA ALA A 287 -17.89 25.74 8.99
C ALA A 287 -17.96 24.20 8.91
N ALA A 288 -16.94 23.54 8.32
CA ALA A 288 -16.90 22.08 8.21
C ALA A 288 -16.70 21.39 9.57
N LEU A 289 -15.86 21.96 10.45
CA LEU A 289 -15.71 21.49 11.82
C LEU A 289 -16.99 21.66 12.65
N ASN A 290 -17.69 22.79 12.46
CA ASN A 290 -18.95 23.07 13.14
C ASN A 290 -20.10 22.19 12.61
N ASP A 291 -20.12 21.88 11.31
CA ASP A 291 -21.05 20.91 10.71
C ASP A 291 -20.80 19.49 11.23
N THR A 292 -19.53 19.08 11.31
CA THR A 292 -19.14 17.77 11.86
C THR A 292 -19.52 17.66 13.34
N SER A 293 -19.28 18.71 14.14
CA SER A 293 -19.73 18.80 15.54
C SER A 293 -21.26 18.75 15.65
N GLY A 294 -21.99 19.47 14.78
CA GLY A 294 -23.47 19.45 14.75
C GLY A 294 -24.03 18.07 14.41
N ARG A 295 -23.43 17.35 13.46
CA ARG A 295 -23.80 15.96 13.12
C ARG A 295 -23.46 14.99 14.26
N LEU A 296 -22.41 15.27 15.03
CA LEU A 296 -22.07 14.52 16.24
C LEU A 296 -23.11 14.72 17.35
N GLU A 297 -23.56 15.96 17.56
CA GLU A 297 -24.64 16.30 18.49
C GLU A 297 -25.98 15.66 18.07
N GLU A 298 -26.30 15.65 16.77
CA GLU A 298 -27.51 15.00 16.25
C GLU A 298 -27.48 13.48 16.48
N LYS A 299 -26.35 12.83 16.25
CA LYS A 299 -26.18 11.39 16.54
C LYS A 299 -26.19 11.12 18.05
N SER A 300 -25.61 12.00 18.87
CA SER A 300 -25.70 11.97 20.34
C SER A 300 -27.14 12.10 20.87
N SER A 301 -27.93 12.99 20.26
CA SER A 301 -29.37 13.14 20.49
C SER A 301 -30.15 11.87 20.14
N THR A 302 -29.80 11.23 19.03
CA THR A 302 -30.42 9.97 18.58
C THR A 302 -30.10 8.83 19.55
N LEU A 303 -28.85 8.74 20.03
CA LEU A 303 -28.44 7.80 21.08
C LEU A 303 -29.17 8.03 22.40
N ASN A 304 -29.42 9.29 22.78
CA ASN A 304 -30.23 9.61 23.96
C ASN A 304 -31.68 9.11 23.80
N THR A 305 -32.26 9.30 22.62
CA THR A 305 -33.62 8.82 22.33
C THR A 305 -33.70 7.28 22.37
N LEU A 306 -32.67 6.59 21.87
CA LEU A 306 -32.56 5.13 21.94
C LEU A 306 -32.35 4.65 23.38
N SER A 307 -31.47 5.30 24.13
CA SER A 307 -31.19 4.99 25.53
C SER A 307 -32.44 5.13 26.40
N VAL A 308 -33.22 6.20 26.24
CA VAL A 308 -34.48 6.39 26.98
C VAL A 308 -35.51 5.32 26.61
N LYS A 309 -35.57 4.90 25.35
CA LYS A 309 -36.46 3.80 24.92
C LYS A 309 -36.03 2.45 25.51
N PHE A 310 -34.73 2.18 25.58
CA PHE A 310 -34.19 0.95 26.14
C PHE A 310 -34.21 0.92 27.67
N ALA A 311 -34.05 2.07 28.34
CA ALA A 311 -34.18 2.19 29.80
C ALA A 311 -35.60 1.89 30.29
N ARG A 312 -36.61 2.14 29.43
CA ARG A 312 -38.03 1.88 29.69
C ARG A 312 -38.46 0.46 29.29
N SER A 313 -37.55 -0.35 28.76
CA SER A 313 -37.82 -1.73 28.40
C SER A 313 -37.88 -2.63 29.63
N GLU A 314 -38.80 -3.59 29.65
CA GLU A 314 -38.87 -4.62 30.70
C GLU A 314 -37.69 -5.61 30.62
N ASP A 315 -37.01 -5.65 29.48
CA ASP A 315 -35.83 -6.48 29.21
C ASP A 315 -34.56 -5.95 29.91
N GLU A 316 -33.97 -6.78 30.79
CA GLU A 316 -32.76 -6.48 31.58
C GLU A 316 -31.55 -6.13 30.69
N GLU A 317 -31.40 -6.83 29.56
CA GLU A 317 -30.33 -6.55 28.58
C GLU A 317 -30.50 -5.16 27.98
N LYS A 318 -31.73 -4.78 27.61
CA LYS A 318 -32.00 -3.43 27.09
C LYS A 318 -31.77 -2.34 28.14
N ARG A 319 -32.00 -2.60 29.42
CA ARG A 319 -31.65 -1.64 30.49
C ARG A 319 -30.15 -1.54 30.72
N SER A 320 -29.40 -2.63 30.53
CA SER A 320 -27.92 -2.60 30.52
C SER A 320 -27.41 -1.76 29.34
N VAL A 321 -27.95 -2.01 28.14
CA VAL A 321 -27.67 -1.23 26.92
C VAL A 321 -27.95 0.26 27.11
N ALA A 322 -29.02 0.62 27.80
CA ALA A 322 -29.34 2.02 28.07
C ALA A 322 -28.29 2.74 28.93
N ARG A 323 -27.70 2.04 29.91
CA ARG A 323 -26.64 2.58 30.78
C ARG A 323 -25.33 2.79 30.01
N GLU A 324 -24.98 1.87 29.12
CA GLU A 324 -23.81 2.01 28.27
C GLU A 324 -24.00 3.13 27.22
N LEU A 325 -25.18 3.25 26.61
CA LEU A 325 -25.52 4.37 25.72
C LEU A 325 -25.38 5.76 26.40
N ILE A 326 -25.62 5.85 27.72
CA ILE A 326 -25.44 7.09 28.48
C ILE A 326 -23.94 7.42 28.64
N LYS A 327 -23.09 6.43 28.89
CA LYS A 327 -21.63 6.63 28.98
C LYS A 327 -21.05 7.04 27.62
N ILE A 328 -21.49 6.37 26.55
CA ILE A 328 -21.09 6.68 25.17
C ILE A 328 -21.49 8.12 24.80
N ARG A 329 -22.72 8.53 25.15
CA ARG A 329 -23.19 9.91 24.97
C ARG A 329 -22.27 10.93 25.67
N ALA A 330 -21.79 10.62 26.88
CA ALA A 330 -20.91 11.51 27.62
C ALA A 330 -19.57 11.69 26.87
N GLY A 331 -18.94 10.60 26.43
CA GLY A 331 -17.70 10.66 25.65
C GLY A 331 -17.85 11.39 24.30
N LEU A 332 -18.98 11.21 23.61
CA LEU A 332 -19.25 11.92 22.36
C LEU A 332 -19.49 13.42 22.55
N SER A 333 -20.09 13.80 23.68
CA SER A 333 -20.29 15.21 24.01
C SER A 333 -18.96 15.89 24.34
N GLU A 334 -18.04 15.15 24.98
CA GLU A 334 -16.68 15.60 25.26
C GLU A 334 -15.88 15.78 23.96
N ILE A 335 -15.90 14.79 23.07
CA ILE A 335 -15.21 14.88 21.76
C ILE A 335 -15.80 16.00 20.89
N SER A 336 -17.13 16.19 20.89
CA SER A 336 -17.77 17.32 20.18
C SER A 336 -17.26 18.67 20.71
N ASN A 337 -17.14 18.80 22.04
CA ASN A 337 -16.62 20.01 22.67
C ASN A 337 -15.14 20.24 22.36
N GLU A 338 -14.33 19.18 22.27
CA GLU A 338 -12.93 19.27 21.85
C GLU A 338 -12.80 19.74 20.39
N ILE A 339 -13.59 19.16 19.48
CA ILE A 339 -13.64 19.57 18.06
C ILE A 339 -14.07 21.04 17.95
N ARG A 340 -15.08 21.46 18.72
CA ARG A 340 -15.55 22.85 18.77
C ARG A 340 -14.48 23.80 19.33
N THR A 341 -13.77 23.38 20.37
CA THR A 341 -12.64 24.14 20.94
C THR A 341 -11.49 24.28 19.94
N ILE A 342 -11.22 23.25 19.15
CA ILE A 342 -10.23 23.29 18.07
C ILE A 342 -10.71 24.25 16.97
N ALA A 343 -11.98 24.18 16.56
CA ALA A 343 -12.57 25.09 15.58
C ALA A 343 -12.52 26.56 16.03
N ASP A 344 -12.82 26.82 17.30
CA ASP A 344 -12.78 28.17 17.90
C ASP A 344 -11.33 28.68 18.04
N LYS A 345 -10.37 27.83 18.39
CA LYS A 345 -8.93 28.18 18.39
C LYS A 345 -8.41 28.53 17.00
N ILE A 346 -8.84 27.79 15.96
CA ILE A 346 -8.50 28.07 14.56
C ILE A 346 -9.10 29.40 14.11
N LYS A 347 -10.32 29.73 14.56
CA LYS A 347 -10.98 31.01 14.26
C LYS A 347 -10.37 32.19 15.01
N GLY A 348 -9.85 31.96 16.21
CA GLY A 348 -9.26 32.95 17.10
C GLY A 348 -7.78 33.26 16.86
N SER A 349 -7.04 32.43 16.10
CA SER A 349 -5.60 32.63 15.84
C SER A 349 -5.29 33.70 14.77
N ARG A 350 -6.10 34.76 14.71
CA ARG A 350 -5.83 35.93 13.85
C ARG A 350 -4.62 36.73 14.31
#